data_AF-A0A348TPT5-F1
#
_entry.id   AF-A0A348TPT5-F1
#
_cell.length_a   1.000
_cell.length_b   1.000
_cell.length_c   1.000
_cell.angle_alpha   90.00
_cell.angle_beta   90.00
_cell.angle_gamma   90.00
#
_symmetry.space_group_name_H-M   'P 1'
#
loop_
_entity.id
_entity.type
_entity.pdbx_description
1 polymer ?
#
loop_
_entity_poly.entity_id
_entity_poly.type
_entity_poly.pdbx_seq_one_letter_code
_entity_poly.pdbx_strand_id
1 'polypeptide(L)'
;IDAYDWVMVPNVYGMSQFADGGLMATKPYISGSSYILKMSNFEKGDWCAVWDAFFWHFMNKHRIFFLSNPRLGMLVKTYDKMSEEKKRAIQKVFKEMEF
;
A
#
# COMPACT_ATOMS: atom_id res chain seq x y z
N ILE A 1 1.70 -26.56 -2.02
CA ILE A 1 0.62 -27.52 -2.35
C ILE A 1 -0.61 -26.64 -2.55
N ASP A 2 -1.06 -26.45 -3.81
CA ASP A 2 -2.17 -25.58 -4.31
C ASP A 2 -1.76 -24.47 -5.32
N ALA A 3 -0.46 -24.23 -5.52
CA ALA A 3 0.04 -23.20 -6.42
C ALA A 3 0.17 -23.68 -7.89
N TYR A 4 -0.96 -23.84 -8.59
CA TYR A 4 -0.97 -24.09 -10.04
C TYR A 4 -1.20 -22.78 -10.81
N ASP A 5 -0.62 -22.65 -12.00
CA ASP A 5 -0.65 -21.40 -12.79
C ASP A 5 -2.06 -20.82 -12.99
N TRP A 6 -3.02 -21.67 -13.34
CA TRP A 6 -4.40 -21.25 -13.57
C TRP A 6 -5.07 -20.63 -12.33
N VAL A 7 -4.58 -20.93 -11.13
CA VAL A 7 -5.00 -20.32 -9.87
C VAL A 7 -4.12 -19.13 -9.52
N MET A 8 -2.80 -19.28 -9.65
CA MET A 8 -1.84 -18.31 -9.12
C MET A 8 -1.73 -17.05 -9.98
N VAL A 9 -1.73 -17.18 -11.31
CA VAL A 9 -1.62 -16.04 -12.23
C VAL A 9 -2.70 -14.97 -11.96
N PRO A 10 -4.01 -15.29 -11.92
CA PRO A 10 -5.02 -14.27 -11.64
C PRO A 10 -4.96 -13.72 -10.21
N ASN A 11 -4.60 -14.54 -9.21
CA ASN A 11 -4.48 -14.09 -7.82
C ASN A 11 -3.30 -13.13 -7.63
N VAL A 12 -2.16 -13.44 -8.25
CA VAL A 12 -0.94 -12.62 -8.15
C VAL A 12 -1.08 -11.36 -8.99
N TYR A 13 -1.29 -11.49 -10.29
CA TYR A 13 -1.26 -10.33 -11.19
C TYR A 13 -2.53 -9.48 -11.11
N GLY A 14 -3.69 -10.09 -10.96
CA GLY A 14 -4.96 -9.37 -10.89
C GLY A 14 -5.22 -8.84 -9.48
N MET A 15 -5.52 -9.74 -8.54
CA MET A 15 -5.93 -9.32 -7.20
C MET A 15 -4.78 -8.69 -6.40
N SER A 16 -3.63 -9.35 -6.26
CA SER A 16 -2.57 -8.89 -5.37
C SER A 16 -1.82 -7.66 -5.90
N GLN A 17 -1.39 -7.69 -7.16
CA GLN A 17 -0.55 -6.64 -7.74
C GLN A 17 -1.33 -5.56 -8.50
N PHE A 18 -2.61 -5.81 -8.83
CA PHE A 18 -3.43 -4.90 -9.63
C PHE A 18 -2.81 -4.57 -11.00
N ALA A 19 -1.99 -5.49 -11.54
CA ALA A 19 -1.29 -5.32 -12.81
C ALA A 19 -2.22 -5.47 -14.03
N ASP A 20 -3.41 -6.04 -13.84
CA ASP A 20 -4.45 -6.16 -14.86
C ASP A 20 -5.29 -4.89 -15.04
N GLY A 21 -4.98 -3.81 -14.30
CA GLY A 21 -5.72 -2.54 -14.36
C GLY A 21 -7.12 -2.59 -13.76
N GLY A 22 -7.45 -3.66 -13.02
CA GLY A 22 -8.72 -3.82 -12.33
C GLY A 22 -9.74 -4.69 -13.07
N LEU A 23 -9.28 -5.59 -13.95
CA LEU A 23 -10.11 -6.60 -14.60
C LEU A 23 -10.71 -7.56 -13.55
N MET A 24 -9.91 -7.99 -12.57
CA MET A 24 -10.32 -8.93 -11.52
C MET A 24 -10.81 -8.25 -10.24
N ALA A 25 -10.27 -7.08 -9.91
CA ALA A 25 -10.63 -6.34 -8.71
C ALA A 25 -10.91 -4.88 -9.04
N THR A 26 -11.92 -4.28 -8.43
CA THR A 26 -12.23 -2.85 -8.69
C THR A 26 -11.29 -1.88 -7.97
N LYS A 27 -10.46 -2.38 -7.04
CA LYS A 27 -9.50 -1.60 -6.25
C LYS A 27 -8.25 -2.43 -5.93
N PRO A 28 -7.06 -1.82 -5.87
CA PRO A 28 -5.85 -2.50 -5.41
C PRO A 28 -5.95 -2.83 -3.91
N TYR A 29 -5.49 -4.02 -3.53
CA TYR A 29 -5.40 -4.44 -2.12
C TYR A 29 -4.09 -3.95 -1.50
N ILE A 30 -4.13 -2.74 -0.96
CA ILE A 30 -3.01 -2.06 -0.31
C ILE A 30 -3.45 -1.55 1.06
N SER A 31 -2.55 -1.64 2.05
CA SER A 31 -2.86 -1.24 3.42
C SER A 31 -1.63 -0.75 4.17
N GLY A 32 -1.86 0.13 5.14
CA GLY A 32 -0.87 0.44 6.17
C GLY A 32 -0.87 -0.59 7.29
N SER A 33 0.09 -0.46 8.21
CA SER A 33 0.35 -1.36 9.33
C SER A 33 -0.89 -1.56 10.23
N SER A 34 -1.74 -0.53 10.31
CA SER A 34 -2.99 -0.55 11.07
C SER A 34 -3.98 -1.64 10.63
N TYR A 35 -3.97 -2.06 9.36
CA TYR A 35 -4.80 -3.16 8.90
C TYR A 35 -4.28 -4.49 9.44
N ILE A 36 -2.97 -4.72 9.33
CA ILE A 36 -2.32 -5.94 9.83
C ILE A 36 -2.55 -6.08 11.33
N LEU A 37 -2.30 -5.02 12.11
CA LEU A 37 -2.51 -5.03 13.56
C LEU A 37 -3.96 -5.33 13.97
N LYS A 38 -4.95 -4.96 13.16
CA LYS A 38 -6.37 -5.23 13.44
C LYS A 38 -6.79 -6.65 13.06
N MET A 39 -6.17 -7.22 12.03
CA MET A 39 -6.57 -8.50 11.43
C MET A 39 -5.69 -9.66 11.88
N SER A 40 -4.74 -9.43 12.79
CA SER A 40 -3.77 -10.43 13.24
C SER A 40 -3.43 -10.25 14.72
N ASN A 41 -2.64 -11.19 15.25
CA ASN A 41 -2.11 -11.14 16.61
C ASN A 41 -0.68 -10.56 16.68
N PHE A 42 -0.24 -9.82 15.65
CA PHE A 42 1.06 -9.16 15.69
C PHE A 42 1.03 -7.98 16.67
N GLU A 43 2.04 -7.91 17.52
CA GLU A 43 2.26 -6.74 18.37
C GLU A 43 2.78 -5.55 17.56
N LYS A 44 2.46 -4.36 18.04
CA LYS A 44 2.99 -3.12 17.45
C LYS A 44 4.50 -3.05 17.69
N GLY A 45 5.26 -2.85 16.62
CA GLY A 45 6.72 -2.73 16.69
C GLY A 45 7.30 -1.84 15.59
N ASP A 46 8.62 -1.81 15.47
CA ASP A 46 9.34 -0.94 14.54
C ASP A 46 9.00 -1.23 13.06
N TRP A 47 8.62 -2.46 12.75
CA TRP A 47 8.15 -2.87 11.43
C TRP A 47 6.96 -2.04 10.95
N CYS A 48 6.11 -1.51 11.85
CA CYS A 48 4.96 -0.69 11.48
C CYS A 48 5.40 0.59 10.78
N ALA A 49 6.49 1.22 11.25
CA ALA A 49 7.02 2.44 10.66
C ALA A 49 7.54 2.19 9.24
N VAL A 50 8.22 1.06 9.03
CA VAL A 50 8.71 0.62 7.72
C VAL A 50 7.52 0.36 6.79
N TRP A 51 6.56 -0.44 7.22
CA TRP A 51 5.38 -0.80 6.44
C TRP A 51 4.58 0.44 6.00
N ASP A 52 4.33 1.37 6.93
CA ASP A 52 3.65 2.62 6.63
C ASP A 52 4.48 3.52 5.71
N ALA A 53 5.81 3.48 5.81
CA ALA A 53 6.67 4.24 4.91
C ALA A 53 6.54 3.78 3.46
N PHE A 54 6.58 2.47 3.22
CA PHE A 54 6.34 1.89 1.89
C PHE A 54 4.92 2.18 1.40
N PHE A 55 3.91 2.04 2.26
CA PHE A 55 2.53 2.35 1.91
C PHE A 55 2.37 3.81 1.44
N TRP A 56 2.83 4.79 2.23
CA TRP A 56 2.68 6.20 1.87
C TRP A 56 3.56 6.60 0.68
N HIS A 57 4.76 6.01 0.55
CA HIS A 57 5.60 6.22 -0.63
C HIS A 57 4.88 5.73 -1.90
N PHE A 58 4.33 4.52 -1.88
CA PHE A 58 3.57 3.95 -3.00
C PHE A 58 2.36 4.81 -3.37
N MET A 59 1.58 5.25 -2.38
CA MET A 59 0.43 6.15 -2.57
C MET A 59 0.83 7.47 -3.23
N ASN A 60 1.96 8.06 -2.82
CA ASN A 60 2.45 9.31 -3.41
C ASN A 60 3.02 9.11 -4.82
N LYS A 61 3.78 8.04 -5.05
CA LYS A 61 4.38 7.70 -6.36
C LYS A 61 3.30 7.51 -7.44
N HIS A 62 2.22 6.81 -7.11
CA HIS A 62 1.11 6.53 -8.03
C HIS A 62 -0.10 7.45 -7.81
N ARG A 63 0.10 8.67 -7.27
CA ARG A 63 -0.99 9.57 -6.88
C ARG A 63 -1.96 9.91 -8.01
N ILE A 64 -1.48 10.03 -9.26
CA ILE A 64 -2.33 10.32 -10.43
C ILE A 64 -3.41 9.24 -10.58
N PHE A 65 -3.02 7.97 -10.49
CA PHE A 65 -3.95 6.84 -10.54
C PHE A 65 -4.95 6.90 -9.38
N PHE A 66 -4.47 7.07 -8.14
CA PHE A 66 -5.35 7.08 -6.97
C PHE A 66 -6.31 8.27 -6.92
N LEU A 67 -5.90 9.44 -7.40
CA LEU A 67 -6.74 10.64 -7.44
C LEU A 67 -7.86 10.53 -8.48
N SER A 68 -7.71 9.68 -9.50
CA SER A 68 -8.78 9.41 -10.47
C SER A 68 -9.97 8.64 -9.88
N ASN A 69 -9.75 7.91 -8.77
CA ASN A 69 -10.79 7.17 -8.07
C ASN A 69 -11.24 7.93 -6.79
N PRO A 70 -12.50 8.38 -6.68
CA PRO A 70 -12.96 9.19 -5.55
C PRO A 70 -12.74 8.56 -4.17
N ARG A 71 -12.84 7.23 -4.07
CA ARG A 71 -12.65 6.50 -2.80
C ARG A 71 -11.18 6.35 -2.42
N LEU A 72 -10.30 6.11 -3.39
CA LEU A 72 -8.86 5.98 -3.14
C LEU A 72 -8.19 7.35 -2.99
N GLY A 73 -8.68 8.38 -3.69
CA GLY A 73 -8.17 9.74 -3.62
C GLY A 73 -8.25 10.35 -2.23
N MET A 74 -9.14 9.87 -1.35
CA MET A 74 -9.20 10.28 0.06
C MET A 74 -7.92 9.94 0.83
N LEU A 75 -7.25 8.82 0.51
CA LEU A 75 -5.97 8.45 1.12
C LEU A 75 -4.87 9.42 0.70
N VAL A 76 -4.81 9.79 -0.59
CA VAL A 76 -3.84 10.78 -1.09
C VAL A 76 -4.07 12.15 -0.43
N LYS A 77 -5.34 12.58 -0.33
CA LYS A 77 -5.69 13.83 0.38
C LYS A 77 -5.30 13.80 1.86
N THR A 78 -5.35 12.63 2.50
CA THR A 78 -4.93 12.45 3.89
C THR A 78 -3.41 12.58 4.01
N TYR A 79 -2.66 12.00 3.06
CA TYR A 79 -1.22 12.21 2.95
C TYR A 79 -0.85 13.68 2.74
N ASP A 80 -1.55 14.38 1.84
CA ASP A 80 -1.29 15.79 1.55
C ASP A 80 -1.48 16.69 2.78
N LYS A 81 -2.41 16.35 3.67
CA LYS A 81 -2.67 17.05 4.95
C LYS A 81 -1.65 16.75 6.06
N MET A 82 -0.77 15.77 5.90
CA MET A 82 0.28 15.51 6.88
C MET A 82 1.28 16.66 6.92
N SER A 83 1.88 16.92 8.08
CA SER A 83 2.92 17.93 8.20
C SER A 83 4.14 17.56 7.35
N GLU A 84 4.89 18.58 6.92
CA GLU A 84 6.10 18.37 6.14
C GLU A 84 7.16 17.60 6.94
N GLU A 85 7.24 17.77 8.27
CA GLU A 85 8.13 16.94 9.09
C GLU A 85 7.75 15.46 9.02
N LYS A 86 6.45 15.15 9.10
CA LYS A 86 5.95 13.77 9.04
C LYS A 86 6.22 13.14 7.68
N LYS A 87 5.98 13.88 6.58
CA LYS A 87 6.30 13.42 5.23
C LYS A 87 7.81 13.15 5.07
N ARG A 88 8.67 14.04 5.58
CA ARG A 88 10.12 13.86 5.56
C ARG A 88 10.56 12.64 6.37
N ALA A 89 9.99 12.43 7.56
CA ALA A 89 10.28 11.26 8.38
C ALA A 89 9.91 9.94 7.67
N ILE A 90 8.73 9.89 7.06
CA ILE A 90 8.28 8.76 6.22
C ILE A 90 9.27 8.50 5.08
N GLN A 91 9.67 9.54 4.34
CA GLN A 91 10.60 9.39 3.22
C GLN A 91 12.01 8.99 3.67
N LYS A 92 12.44 9.43 4.86
CA LYS A 92 13.71 9.02 5.45
C LYS A 92 13.71 7.52 5.74
N VAL A 93 12.69 7.02 6.45
CA VAL A 93 12.55 5.59 6.76
C VAL A 93 12.49 4.75 5.49
N PHE A 94 11.75 5.22 4.47
CA PHE A 94 11.69 4.53 3.17
C PHE A 94 13.09 4.41 2.55
N LYS A 95 13.86 5.50 2.48
CA LYS A 95 15.21 5.50 1.89
C LYS A 95 16.23 4.68 2.67
N GLU A 96 16.10 4.59 3.99
CA GLU A 96 17.01 3.79 4.83
C GLU A 96 16.76 2.28 4.68
N MET A 97 15.55 1.89 4.28
CA MET A 97 15.12 0.48 4.12
C MET A 97 15.01 0.05 2.65
N GLU A 98 15.19 0.98 1.70
CA GLU A 98 15.29 0.69 0.27
C GLU A 98 16.69 0.13 0.00
N PHE A 99 16.74 -1.14 -0.41
CA PHE A 99 17.97 -1.87 -0.71
C PHE A 99 18.60 -1.43 -2.04
#